data_AF-A0A7J8T6L2-F1
#
_entry.id   AF-A0A7J8T6L2-F1
#
_cell.length_a   1.000
_cell.length_b   1.000
_cell.length_c   1.000
_cell.angle_alpha   90.00
_cell.angle_beta   90.00
_cell.angle_gamma   90.00
#
_symmetry.space_group_name_H-M   'P 1'
#
loop_
_entity.id
_entity.type
_entity.pdbx_description
1 polymer ?
#
loop_
_entity_poly.entity_id
_entity_poly.type
_entity_poly.pdbx_seq_one_letter_code
_entity_poly.pdbx_strand_id
1 'polypeptide(L)'
;MPETSYDVLFCRFLVSQGCIKPLCDLLICPDPRIVTVCLEGLENILKVGEADKEMGMNGGINLYAQMIDECDGLDKIENLLTLG
;
A
#
# COMPACT_ATOMS: atom_id res chain seq x y z
N MET A 1 1.36 -19.48 3.59
CA MET A 1 2.83 -19.41 3.42
C MET A 1 3.23 -18.04 3.92
N PRO A 2 4.15 -17.90 4.89
CA PRO A 2 4.72 -16.59 5.16
C PRO A 2 5.43 -16.14 3.88
N GLU A 3 5.13 -14.94 3.40
CA GLU A 3 5.85 -14.34 2.28
C GLU A 3 7.36 -14.47 2.54
N THR A 4 8.14 -14.79 1.49
CA THR A 4 9.55 -15.08 1.72
C THR A 4 10.24 -13.81 2.23
N SER A 5 11.23 -13.94 3.12
CA SER A 5 11.93 -12.81 3.74
C SER A 5 12.46 -11.77 2.73
N TYR A 6 12.72 -12.20 1.49
CA TYR A 6 13.15 -11.34 0.40
C TYR A 6 12.04 -10.42 -0.14
N ASP A 7 10.80 -10.93 -0.21
CA ASP A 7 9.65 -10.16 -0.72
C ASP A 7 9.34 -8.99 0.23
N VAL A 8 9.38 -9.26 1.53
CA VAL A 8 9.22 -8.26 2.60
C VAL A 8 10.30 -7.18 2.50
N LEU A 9 11.57 -7.58 2.32
CA LEU A 9 12.68 -6.62 2.21
C LEU A 9 12.59 -5.77 0.94
N PHE A 10 12.20 -6.38 -0.18
CA PHE A 10 11.98 -5.67 -1.44
C PHE A 10 10.84 -4.66 -1.34
N CYS A 11 9.73 -5.03 -0.69
CA CYS A 11 8.61 -4.13 -0.44
C CYS A 11 9.05 -2.90 0.38
N ARG A 12 9.75 -3.11 1.50
CA ARG A 12 10.30 -2.01 2.32
C ARG A 12 11.25 -1.12 1.50
N PHE A 13 12.07 -1.71 0.65
CA PHE A 13 12.93 -0.95 -0.26
C PHE A 13 12.10 -0.07 -1.21
N LEU A 14 11.09 -0.60 -1.88
CA LEU A 14 10.23 0.17 -2.77
C LEU A 14 9.54 1.33 -2.04
N VAL A 15 9.00 1.08 -0.84
CA VAL A 15 8.39 2.13 -0.01
C VAL A 15 9.41 3.21 0.33
N SER A 16 10.65 2.86 0.66
CA SER A 16 11.74 3.82 0.91
C SER A 16 12.09 4.67 -0.31
N GLN A 17 11.79 4.19 -1.53
CA GLN A 17 11.94 4.96 -2.77
C GLN A 17 10.71 5.85 -3.08
N GLY A 18 9.73 5.92 -2.18
CA GLY A 18 8.56 6.77 -2.31
C GLY A 18 7.50 6.23 -3.28
N CYS A 19 7.41 4.90 -3.46
CA CYS A 19 6.47 4.30 -4.42
C CYS A 19 4.99 4.49 -4.06
N ILE A 20 4.66 4.78 -2.79
CA ILE A 20 3.27 4.89 -2.30
C ILE A 20 2.51 6.02 -3.02
N LYS A 21 3.09 7.23 -3.11
CA LYS A 21 2.40 8.37 -3.72
C LYS A 21 2.06 8.13 -5.20
N PRO A 22 2.98 7.66 -6.07
CA PRO A 22 2.65 7.26 -7.43
C PRO A 22 1.56 6.17 -7.51
N LEU A 23 1.58 5.17 -6.64
CA LEU A 23 0.55 4.12 -6.61
C LEU A 23 -0.82 4.70 -6.27
N CYS A 24 -0.91 5.57 -5.26
CA CYS A 24 -2.15 6.25 -4.91
C CYS A 24 -2.64 7.17 -6.04
N ASP A 25 -1.74 7.88 -6.74
CA ASP A 25 -2.12 8.76 -7.86
C ASP A 25 -2.64 8.00 -9.08
N LEU A 26 -2.23 6.75 -9.26
CA LEU A 26 -2.74 5.90 -10.34
C LEU A 26 -4.12 5.29 -10.04
N LEU A 27 -4.65 5.44 -8.83
CA LEU A 27 -6.01 4.95 -8.49
C LEU A 27 -7.12 5.72 -9.21
N ILE A 28 -6.86 6.94 -9.68
CA ILE A 28 -7.79 7.71 -10.51
C ILE A 28 -7.61 7.45 -12.01
N CYS A 29 -6.78 6.47 -12.38
CA CYS A 29 -6.53 6.13 -13.78
C CYS A 29 -7.82 5.58 -14.43
N PRO A 30 -8.16 6.01 -15.67
CA PRO A 30 -9.33 5.48 -16.37
C PRO A 30 -9.22 4.00 -16.75
N ASP A 31 -8.00 3.44 -16.85
CA ASP A 31 -7.81 2.03 -17.18
C ASP A 31 -7.96 1.18 -15.91
N PRO A 32 -9.04 0.37 -15.79
CA PRO A 32 -9.27 -0.43 -14.59
C PRO A 32 -8.16 -1.44 -14.33
N ARG A 33 -7.41 -1.86 -15.37
CA ARG A 33 -6.28 -2.79 -15.19
C ARG A 33 -5.13 -2.14 -14.43
N ILE A 34 -4.89 -0.85 -14.67
CA ILE A 34 -3.87 -0.08 -13.94
C ILE A 34 -4.32 0.08 -12.49
N VAL A 35 -5.59 0.43 -12.27
CA VAL A 35 -6.17 0.57 -10.93
C VAL A 35 -6.05 -0.75 -10.15
N THR A 36 -6.42 -1.89 -10.74
CA THR A 36 -6.27 -3.21 -10.10
C THR A 36 -4.83 -3.48 -9.68
N VAL A 37 -3.86 -3.27 -10.57
CA VAL A 37 -2.43 -3.50 -10.25
C VAL A 37 -1.95 -2.57 -9.12
N CYS A 38 -2.42 -1.32 -9.08
CA CYS A 38 -2.08 -0.39 -8.01
C CYS A 38 -2.70 -0.81 -6.67
N LEU A 39 -3.94 -1.28 -6.68
CA LEU A 39 -4.61 -1.82 -5.49
C LEU A 39 -3.89 -3.06 -4.94
N GLU A 40 -3.49 -4.00 -5.81
CA GLU A 40 -2.70 -5.18 -5.42
C GLU A 40 -1.34 -4.76 -4.82
N GLY A 41 -0.68 -3.76 -5.40
CA GLY A 41 0.57 -3.21 -4.88
C GLY A 41 0.41 -2.59 -3.49
N LEU A 42 -0.63 -1.78 -3.29
CA LEU A 42 -0.96 -1.16 -2.00
C LEU A 42 -1.35 -2.21 -0.95
N GLU A 43 -2.10 -3.24 -1.33
CA GLU A 43 -2.47 -4.36 -0.45
C GLU A 43 -1.22 -5.09 0.06
N ASN A 44 -0.26 -5.37 -0.83
CA ASN A 44 0.99 -6.03 -0.44
C ASN A 44 1.84 -5.16 0.51
N ILE A 45 1.91 -3.85 0.26
CA ILE A 45 2.55 -2.89 1.17
C ILE A 45 1.88 -2.92 2.55
N LEU A 46 0.55 -2.89 2.59
CA LEU A 46 -0.21 -2.95 3.84
C LEU A 46 0.02 -4.26 4.61
N LYS A 47 0.09 -5.41 3.93
CA LYS A 47 0.42 -6.71 4.55
C LYS A 47 1.80 -6.70 5.20
N VAL A 48 2.81 -6.14 4.53
CA VAL A 48 4.15 -5.98 5.11
C VAL A 48 4.12 -5.06 6.33
N GLY A 49 3.36 -3.96 6.27
CA GLY A 49 3.19 -3.06 7.41
C GLY A 49 2.47 -3.69 8.61
N GLU A 50 1.52 -4.60 8.36
CA GLU A 50 0.86 -5.34 9.43
C GLU A 50 1.81 -6.34 10.09
N ALA A 51 2.63 -7.04 9.30
CA ALA A 51 3.69 -7.89 9.83
C ALA A 51 4.71 -7.09 10.68
N ASP A 52 5.11 -5.90 10.22
CA ASP A 52 6.00 -5.00 10.96
C ASP A 52 5.37 -4.60 12.31
N LYS A 53 4.07 -4.27 12.30
CA LYS A 53 3.29 -3.96 13.50
C LYS A 53 3.22 -5.14 14.47
N GLU A 54 2.94 -6.35 14.00
CA GLU A 54 2.88 -7.56 14.81
C GLU A 54 4.23 -7.90 15.46
N MET A 55 5.34 -7.56 14.80
CA MET A 55 6.70 -7.67 15.35
C MET A 55 7.05 -6.54 16.35
N GLY A 56 6.12 -5.62 16.63
CA GLY A 56 6.34 -4.48 17.52
C GLY A 56 7.20 -3.37 16.92
N MET A 57 7.44 -3.38 15.61
CA MET A 57 8.12 -2.28 14.92
C MET A 57 7.21 -1.05 14.86
N ASN A 58 7.81 0.11 14.58
CA ASN A 58 7.10 1.37 14.36
C ASN A 58 6.12 1.76 15.50
N GLY A 59 6.33 1.28 16.72
CA GLY A 59 5.43 1.54 17.84
C GLY A 59 4.11 0.74 17.81
N GLY A 60 4.08 -0.39 17.08
CA GLY A 60 2.88 -1.23 16.99
C GLY A 60 1.79 -0.67 16.08
N ILE A 61 2.18 0.18 15.12
CA ILE A 61 1.29 0.72 14.09
C ILE A 61 1.79 0.34 12.70
N ASN A 62 0.84 0.22 11.77
CA ASN A 62 1.16 0.05 10.36
C ASN A 62 1.51 1.42 9.76
N LEU A 63 2.82 1.74 9.73
CA LEU A 63 3.31 3.01 9.22
C LEU A 63 2.89 3.26 7.76
N TYR A 64 2.82 2.20 6.94
CA TYR A 64 2.47 2.36 5.54
C TYR A 64 0.99 2.73 5.35
N ALA A 65 0.10 2.31 6.25
CA ALA A 65 -1.28 2.76 6.24
C ALA A 65 -1.38 4.28 6.46
N GLN A 66 -0.57 4.85 7.36
CA GLN A 66 -0.50 6.30 7.55
C GLN A 66 0.05 7.01 6.30
N MET A 67 1.10 6.47 5.68
CA MET A 67 1.65 7.05 4.45
C MET A 67 0.65 7.03 3.28
N ILE A 68 -0.18 6.00 3.19
CA ILE A 68 -1.26 5.90 2.19
C ILE A 68 -2.33 6.97 2.45
N ASP A 69 -2.71 7.17 3.71
CA ASP A 69 -3.67 8.20 4.12
C ASP A 69 -3.15 9.61 3.79
N GLU A 70 -1.88 9.90 4.11
CA GLU A 70 -1.20 11.15 3.75
C GLU A 70 -1.12 11.43 2.23
N CYS A 71 -1.31 10.39 1.40
CA CYS A 71 -1.30 10.49 -0.06
C CYS A 71 -2.72 10.55 -0.69
N ASP A 72 -3.74 10.84 0.13
CA ASP A 72 -5.17 10.78 -0.22
C ASP A 72 -5.58 9.40 -0.76
N GLY A 73 -4.84 8.34 -0.40
CA GLY A 73 -5.04 7.00 -0.93
C GLY A 73 -6.38 6.41 -0.47
N LEU A 74 -6.75 6.63 0.78
CA LEU A 74 -8.02 6.16 1.34
C LEU A 74 -9.21 6.78 0.59
N ASP A 75 -9.24 8.10 0.46
CA ASP A 75 -10.30 8.81 -0.26
C ASP A 75 -10.44 8.31 -1.70
N LYS A 76 -9.32 8.08 -2.40
CA LYS A 76 -9.33 7.55 -3.77
C LYS A 76 -9.91 6.14 -3.84
N ILE A 77 -9.58 5.27 -2.88
CA ILE A 77 -10.13 3.91 -2.79
C ILE A 77 -11.63 3.96 -2.49
N GLU A 78 -12.07 4.80 -1.56
CA GLU A 78 -13.50 4.95 -1.22
C GLU A 78 -14.32 5.43 -2.42
N ASN A 79 -13.79 6.39 -3.20
CA ASN A 79 -14.42 6.88 -4.42
C ASN A 79 -14.59 5.78 -5.49
N LEU A 80 -13.65 4.85 -5.60
CA LEU A 80 -13.78 3.69 -6.50
C LEU A 80 -14.92 2.75 -6.07
N LEU A 81 -15.11 2.57 -4.77
CA LEU A 81 -16.14 1.69 -4.20
C LEU A 81 -17.55 2.32 -4.21
N THR A 82 -17.66 3.65 -4.15
CA THR A 82 -18.95 4.37 -4.18
C THR A 82 -19.51 4.56 -5.59
N LEU A 83 -18.68 4.42 -6.62
CA LEU A 83 -19.08 4.52 -8.04
C LEU A 83 -19.42 3.15 -8.66
N GLY A 84 -19.45 2.07 -7.87
CA GLY A 84 -19.78 0.70 -8.29
C GLY A 84 -21.26 0.32 -8.16
#